data_AF-A0AAV5JSQ6-F1
#
_entry.id   AF-A0AAV5JSQ6-F1
#
_cell.length_a   1.000
_cell.length_b   1.000
_cell.length_c   1.000
_cell.angle_alpha   90.00
_cell.angle_beta   90.00
_cell.angle_gamma   90.00
#
_symmetry.space_group_name_H-M   'P 1'
#
loop_
_entity.id
_entity.type
_entity.pdbx_description
1 polymer ?
#
loop_
_entity_poly.entity_id
_entity_poly.type
_entity_poly.pdbx_seq_one_letter_code
_entity_poly.pdbx_strand_id
1 'polypeptide(L)'
;MKQTPLLEKHQRRLGFDHGEYFPPRGRAGRLALWWTKELQVQEIGFKGNPYTWTNSRLGPANVQHRLDKALENLDWFRCYPHAQVLHELKIGSDHSPLILCSNAFPNSSEVVSF
;
A
#
# COMPACT_ATOMS: atom_id res chain seq x y z
N MET A 1 10.56 4.22 11.42
CA MET A 1 10.01 3.51 12.60
C MET A 1 10.51 2.08 12.53
N LYS A 2 11.24 1.58 13.52
CA LYS A 2 11.86 0.23 13.47
C LYS A 2 10.97 -0.80 14.17
N GLN A 3 10.93 -2.02 13.66
CA GLN A 3 10.29 -3.16 14.33
C GLN A 3 10.86 -3.35 15.75
N THR A 4 10.07 -3.90 16.66
CA THR A 4 10.59 -4.27 17.99
C THR A 4 11.43 -5.54 17.89
N PRO A 5 12.52 -5.69 18.68
CA PRO A 5 13.38 -6.88 18.65
C PRO A 5 12.67 -8.23 18.85
N LEU A 6 11.57 -8.25 19.62
CA LEU A 6 10.75 -9.45 19.82
C LEU A 6 10.07 -9.90 18.53
N LEU A 7 9.48 -8.96 17.77
CA LEU A 7 8.81 -9.25 16.51
C LEU A 7 9.80 -9.80 15.48
N GLU A 8 11.00 -9.21 15.39
CA GLU A 8 12.06 -9.71 14.51
C GLU A 8 12.50 -11.13 14.89
N LYS A 9 12.59 -11.45 16.19
CA LYS A 9 12.90 -12.80 16.65
C LYS A 9 11.82 -13.79 16.26
N HIS A 10 10.55 -13.42 16.40
CA HIS A 10 9.42 -14.27 16.01
C HIS A 10 9.36 -14.47 14.49
N GLN A 11 9.55 -13.40 13.72
CA GLN A 11 9.62 -13.43 12.25
C GLN A 11 10.69 -14.43 11.78
N ARG A 12 11.93 -14.29 12.28
CA ARG A 12 13.03 -15.20 11.94
C ARG A 12 12.79 -16.63 12.38
N ARG A 13 12.23 -16.84 13.58
CA ARG A 13 11.90 -18.19 14.10
C ARG A 13 10.88 -18.91 13.23
N LEU A 14 9.98 -18.17 12.59
CA LEU A 14 8.96 -18.71 11.69
C LEU A 14 9.46 -18.85 10.24
N GLY A 15 10.72 -18.51 9.96
CA GLY A 15 11.33 -18.67 8.64
C GLY A 15 11.03 -17.53 7.65
N PHE A 16 10.62 -16.35 8.13
CA PHE A 16 10.42 -15.18 7.27
C PHE A 16 11.63 -14.25 7.32
N ASP A 17 12.14 -13.88 6.15
CA ASP A 17 13.32 -13.01 6.02
C ASP A 17 12.95 -11.52 5.99
N HIS A 18 11.75 -11.21 5.51
CA HIS A 18 11.31 -9.85 5.23
C HIS A 18 9.93 -9.55 5.82
N GLY A 19 9.65 -8.27 5.99
CA GLY A 19 8.37 -7.85 6.50
C GLY A 19 8.16 -6.34 6.61
N GLU A 20 6.89 -5.93 6.57
CA GLU A 20 6.47 -4.61 7.03
C GLU A 20 5.78 -4.73 8.39
N TYR A 21 6.02 -3.77 9.28
CA TYR A 21 5.34 -3.69 10.57
C TYR A 21 4.82 -2.29 10.81
N PHE A 22 3.54 -2.24 11.15
CA PHE A 22 2.83 -1.04 11.51
C PHE A 22 2.47 -1.13 12.99
N PRO A 23 3.12 -0.31 13.84
CA PRO A 23 2.81 -0.30 15.25
C PRO A 23 1.36 0.16 15.46
N PRO A 24 0.71 -0.28 16.55
CA PRO A 24 -0.62 0.22 16.89
C PRO A 24 -0.56 1.74 17.07
N ARG A 25 -1.51 2.45 16.46
CA ARG A 25 -1.73 3.89 16.69
C ARG A 25 -3.17 4.11 17.16
N GLY A 26 -3.34 4.58 18.39
CA GLY A 26 -4.66 4.77 18.99
C GLY A 26 -5.39 3.44 19.18
N ARG A 27 -6.64 3.35 18.72
CA ARG A 27 -7.46 2.12 18.78
C ARG A 27 -7.21 1.16 17.62
N ALA A 28 -6.41 1.55 16.62
CA ALA A 28 -6.10 0.67 15.50
C ALA A 28 -5.21 -0.50 15.96
N GLY A 29 -5.51 -1.69 15.45
CA GLY A 29 -4.68 -2.87 15.67
C GLY A 29 -3.28 -2.70 15.08
N ARG A 30 -2.37 -3.56 15.52
CA ARG A 30 -1.05 -3.73 14.88
C ARG A 30 -1.23 -4.48 13.56
N LEU A 31 -0.43 -4.16 12.54
CA LEU A 31 -0.35 -4.95 11.31
C LEU A 31 1.08 -5.39 11.10
N ALA A 32 1.28 -6.67 10.81
CA ALA A 32 2.56 -7.22 10.39
C ALA A 32 2.31 -8.03 9.12
N LEU A 33 3.10 -7.77 8.09
CA LEU A 33 3.14 -8.57 6.88
C LEU A 33 4.54 -9.16 6.77
N TRP A 34 4.66 -10.47 6.59
CA TRP A 34 5.93 -11.18 6.52
C TRP A 34 5.99 -12.04 5.27
N TRP A 35 7.18 -12.13 4.66
CA TRP A 35 7.41 -12.97 3.49
C TRP A 35 8.85 -13.50 3.49
N THR A 36 9.06 -14.58 2.74
CA THR A 36 10.38 -15.16 2.55
C THR A 36 11.12 -14.44 1.43
N LYS A 37 12.45 -14.53 1.43
CA LYS A 37 13.29 -13.92 0.38
C LYS A 37 12.93 -14.41 -1.03
N GLU A 38 12.51 -15.66 -1.16
CA GLU A 38 12.22 -16.30 -2.45
C GLU A 38 11.02 -15.64 -3.14
N LEU A 39 10.05 -15.15 -2.37
CA LEU A 39 8.87 -14.48 -2.91
C LEU A 39 9.18 -13.13 -3.54
N GLN A 40 10.28 -12.46 -3.17
CA GLN A 40 10.69 -11.18 -3.79
C GLN A 40 9.54 -10.16 -3.88
N VAL A 41 8.85 -9.94 -2.76
CA VAL A 41 7.69 -9.05 -2.71
C VAL A 41 8.13 -7.58 -2.72
N GLN A 42 7.46 -6.77 -3.55
CA GLN A 42 7.64 -5.32 -3.61
C GLN A 42 6.30 -4.59 -3.77
N GLU A 43 6.27 -3.29 -3.46
CA GLU A 43 5.08 -2.44 -3.66
C GLU A 43 4.97 -2.03 -5.13
N ILE A 44 3.78 -2.19 -5.72
CA ILE A 44 3.49 -1.70 -7.07
C ILE A 44 3.45 -0.16 -7.03
N GLY A 45 4.14 0.50 -7.96
CA GLY A 45 4.12 1.95 -8.06
C GLY A 45 2.71 2.52 -8.27
N PHE A 46 2.42 3.68 -7.67
CA PHE A 46 1.11 4.31 -7.75
C PHE A 46 1.15 5.74 -8.33
N LYS A 47 -0.01 6.22 -8.81
CA LYS A 47 -0.30 7.59 -9.24
C LYS A 47 -1.49 8.15 -8.46
N GLY A 48 -1.65 9.48 -8.48
CA GLY A 48 -2.74 10.19 -7.81
C GLY A 48 -2.37 10.68 -6.41
N ASN A 49 -3.36 10.80 -5.53
CA ASN A 49 -3.16 11.33 -4.17
C ASN A 49 -2.23 10.40 -3.36
N PRO A 50 -1.15 10.88 -2.71
CA PRO A 50 -0.27 10.04 -1.89
C PRO A 50 -0.95 9.47 -0.63
N TYR A 51 -2.15 9.91 -0.29
CA TYR A 51 -2.93 9.41 0.83
C TYR A 51 -4.16 8.64 0.36
N THR A 52 -4.41 7.51 1.01
CA THR A 52 -5.53 6.62 0.72
C THR A 52 -6.58 6.62 1.81
N TRP A 53 -6.32 7.33 2.92
CA TRP A 53 -7.26 7.53 4.02
C TRP A 53 -7.16 8.95 4.58
N THR A 54 -8.27 9.50 5.08
CA THR A 54 -8.28 10.71 5.89
C THR A 54 -9.44 10.78 6.87
N ASN A 55 -9.20 11.34 8.04
CA ASN A 55 -10.26 11.62 9.02
C ASN A 55 -11.29 12.67 8.57
N SER A 56 -11.14 13.26 7.37
CA SER A 56 -12.06 14.21 6.74
C SER A 56 -12.36 15.48 7.55
N ARG A 57 -11.51 15.81 8.53
CA ARG A 57 -11.59 17.08 9.27
C ARG A 57 -11.02 18.22 8.45
N LEU A 58 -11.38 19.46 8.80
CA LEU A 58 -10.90 20.65 8.13
C LEU A 58 -9.63 21.21 8.79
N GLY A 59 -8.82 21.90 8.00
CA GLY A 59 -7.66 22.66 8.48
C GLY A 59 -6.61 21.79 9.20
N PRO A 60 -5.95 22.31 10.25
CA PRO A 60 -4.88 21.59 10.96
C PRO A 60 -5.30 20.28 11.64
N ALA A 61 -6.61 20.07 11.83
CA ALA A 61 -7.14 18.83 12.37
C ALA A 61 -7.25 17.72 11.31
N ASN A 62 -7.04 18.04 10.03
CA ASN A 62 -7.02 17.07 8.95
C ASN A 62 -5.80 16.16 9.09
N VAL A 63 -6.05 14.86 9.16
CA VAL A 63 -5.01 13.84 9.16
C VAL A 63 -5.22 12.97 7.94
N GLN A 64 -4.15 12.71 7.21
CA GLN A 64 -4.15 11.83 6.04
C GLN A 64 -3.05 10.79 6.17
N HIS A 65 -3.35 9.56 5.77
CA HIS A 65 -2.40 8.46 5.79
C HIS A 65 -2.54 7.62 4.51
N ARG A 66 -1.48 6.91 4.16
CA ARG A 66 -1.51 5.87 3.13
C ARG A 66 -1.59 4.52 3.84
N LEU A 67 -2.80 3.98 3.91
CA LEU A 67 -3.10 2.71 4.60
C LEU A 67 -3.19 1.55 3.62
N ASP A 68 -3.73 1.83 2.44
CA ASP A 68 -3.91 0.87 1.37
C ASP A 68 -2.72 0.88 0.38
N LYS A 69 -2.23 -0.31 0.02
CA LYS A 69 -1.11 -0.54 -0.92
C LYS A 69 -1.35 -1.82 -1.72
N ALA A 70 -0.84 -1.89 -2.95
CA ALA A 70 -0.77 -3.13 -3.71
C ALA A 70 0.67 -3.66 -3.71
N LEU A 71 0.82 -4.97 -3.56
CA LEU A 71 2.11 -5.65 -3.57
C LEU A 71 2.13 -6.68 -4.69
N GLU A 72 3.29 -6.85 -5.31
CA GLU A 72 3.56 -7.87 -6.32
C GLU A 72 4.75 -8.73 -5.90
N ASN A 73 4.78 -9.96 -6.40
CA ASN A 73 5.98 -10.80 -6.38
C ASN A 73 6.62 -10.83 -7.77
N LEU A 74 7.80 -11.44 -7.87
CA LEU A 74 8.54 -11.48 -9.14
C LEU A 74 7.76 -12.15 -10.28
N ASP A 75 7.02 -13.22 -9.99
CA ASP A 75 6.26 -13.94 -11.02
C ASP A 75 5.11 -13.09 -11.57
N TRP A 76 4.42 -12.35 -10.70
CA TRP A 76 3.40 -11.39 -11.11
C TRP A 76 4.01 -10.26 -11.95
N PHE A 77 5.12 -9.67 -11.48
CA PHE A 77 5.82 -8.60 -12.20
C PHE A 77 6.24 -9.04 -13.61
N ARG A 78 6.68 -10.29 -13.78
CA ARG A 78 7.03 -10.85 -15.09
C ARG A 78 5.82 -10.92 -16.04
N CYS A 79 4.63 -11.20 -15.52
CA CYS A 79 3.41 -11.23 -16.32
C CYS A 79 2.91 -9.81 -16.67
N TYR A 80 3.14 -8.84 -15.79
CA TYR A 80 2.56 -7.49 -15.89
C TYR A 80 3.58 -6.41 -15.53
N PRO A 81 4.66 -6.26 -16.31
CA PRO A 81 5.80 -5.39 -15.96
C PRO A 81 5.45 -3.89 -15.99
N HIS A 82 4.29 -3.53 -16.52
CA HIS A 82 3.81 -2.16 -16.64
C HIS A 82 2.67 -1.83 -15.68
N ALA A 83 2.43 -2.72 -14.72
CA ALA A 83 1.35 -2.52 -13.78
C ALA A 83 1.54 -1.27 -12.94
N GLN A 84 0.41 -0.66 -12.62
CA GLN A 84 0.39 0.56 -11.85
C GLN A 84 -0.90 0.62 -11.05
N VAL A 85 -0.81 1.26 -9.89
CA VAL A 85 -1.97 1.60 -9.07
C VAL A 85 -2.37 3.05 -9.31
N LEU A 86 -3.66 3.33 -9.38
CA LEU A 86 -4.20 4.69 -9.33
C LEU A 86 -5.02 4.85 -8.05
N HIS A 87 -4.69 5.90 -7.29
CA HIS A 87 -5.49 6.34 -6.16
C HIS A 87 -6.56 7.30 -6.66
N GLU A 88 -7.78 6.82 -6.73
CA GLU A 88 -8.90 7.60 -7.24
C GLU A 88 -9.49 8.55 -6.21
N LEU A 89 -10.31 9.49 -6.69
CA LEU A 89 -11.05 10.38 -5.82
C LEU A 89 -12.00 9.58 -4.91
N LYS A 90 -11.92 9.86 -3.61
CA LYS A 90 -12.88 9.32 -2.66
C LYS A 90 -14.22 10.03 -2.81
N ILE A 91 -15.32 9.28 -2.80
CA ILE A 91 -16.69 9.82 -2.77
C ILE A 91 -17.43 9.09 -1.65
N GLY A 92 -17.84 9.82 -0.61
CA GLY A 92 -18.63 9.27 0.51
C GLY A 92 -17.88 8.32 1.47
N SER A 93 -16.58 8.11 1.28
CA SER A 93 -15.72 7.27 2.14
C SER A 93 -14.58 8.09 2.74
N ASP A 94 -14.05 7.65 3.89
CA ASP A 94 -12.78 8.13 4.42
C ASP A 94 -11.57 7.49 3.73
N HIS A 95 -11.78 6.41 2.97
CA HIS A 95 -10.79 5.77 2.09
C HIS A 95 -10.94 6.15 0.61
N SER A 96 -9.81 6.22 -0.10
CA SER A 96 -9.74 6.33 -1.56
C SER A 96 -9.65 4.94 -2.19
N PRO A 97 -10.37 4.67 -3.30
CA PRO A 97 -10.21 3.42 -4.05
C PRO A 97 -8.81 3.28 -4.66
N LEU A 98 -8.30 2.05 -4.67
CA LEU A 98 -7.09 1.67 -5.40
C LEU A 98 -7.49 0.92 -6.67
N ILE A 99 -7.16 1.46 -7.83
CA ILE A 99 -7.36 0.80 -9.12
C ILE A 99 -6.03 0.21 -9.56
N LEU A 100 -5.94 -1.13 -9.58
CA LEU A 100 -4.79 -1.84 -10.15
C LEU A 100 -5.02 -2.06 -11.64
N CYS A 101 -4.16 -1.45 -12.46
CA CYS A 101 -4.10 -1.73 -13.88
C CYS A 101 -2.89 -2.63 -14.15
N SER A 102 -3.13 -3.74 -14.85
CA SER A 102 -2.09 -4.70 -15.22
C SER A 102 -1.23 -4.25 -16.41
N ASN A 103 -1.65 -3.17 -17.07
CA ASN A 103 -0.93 -2.47 -18.13
C ASN A 103 -0.67 -1.02 -17.71
N ALA A 104 0.17 -0.31 -18.45
CA ALA A 104 0.37 1.12 -18.23
C ALA A 104 -0.96 1.89 -18.40
N PHE A 105 -1.22 2.85 -17.51
CA PHE A 105 -2.32 3.78 -17.72
C PHE A 105 -2.09 4.56 -19.02
N PRO A 106 -3.11 4.67 -19.90
CA PRO A 106 -3.01 5.51 -21.08
C PRO A 106 -2.71 6.95 -20.67
N ASN A 107 -2.04 7.70 -21.55
CA ASN A 107 -1.71 9.09 -21.29
C ASN A 107 -3.00 9.89 -21.03
N SER A 108 -2.92 10.89 -20.16
CA SER A 108 -4.05 11.70 -19.67
C SER A 108 -4.89 12.39 -20.76
N SER A 109 -4.44 12.40 -22.01
CA SER A 109 -5.19 12.84 -23.18
C SER A 109 -6.31 11.87 -23.61
N GLU A 110 -6.34 10.65 -23.09
CA GLU A 110 -7.35 9.62 -23.45
C GLU A 110 -8.31 9.29 -22.30
N VAL A 111 -8.05 9.80 -21.10
CA VAL A 111 -8.93 9.58 -19.94
C VAL A 111 -9.90 10.76 -19.86
N VAL A 112 -11.11 10.58 -20.38
CA VAL A 112 -12.23 11.47 -20.10
C VAL A 112 -12.57 11.30 -18.62
N SER A 113 -12.19 12.29 -17.80
CA SER A 113 -12.66 12.39 -16.42
C SER A 113 -14.17 12.58 -16.41
N PHE A 114 -14.89 11.70 -15.72
CA PHE A 114 -16.31 11.87 -15.41
C PHE A 114 -16.54 12.98 -14.38
#